data_AF-A0A1E7ZFI1-F1
#
_entry.id   AF-A0A1E7ZFI1-F1
#
_cell.length_a   1.000
_cell.length_b   1.000
_cell.length_c   1.000
_cell.angle_alpha   90.00
_cell.angle_beta   90.00
_cell.angle_gamma   90.00
#
_symmetry.space_group_name_H-M   'P 1'
#
loop_
_entity.id
_entity.type
_entity.pdbx_description
1 polymer ?
#
loop_
_entity_poly.entity_id
_entity_poly.type
_entity_poly.pdbx_seq_one_letter_code
_entity_poly.pdbx_strand_id
1 'polypeptide(L)' 'MGLLILAVGVLMLSAVAFYVAAFEAGMNAKRWAVAGLILGPALFPLFNMKRYLLWRQIVGFRNPILPA' A
#
# COMPACT_ATOMS: atom_id res chain seq x y z
N MET A 1 28.42 -8.38 -1.60
CA MET A 1 28.23 -6.90 -1.62
C MET A 1 27.14 -6.46 -2.60
N GLY A 2 27.16 -6.87 -3.88
CA GLY A 2 26.14 -6.47 -4.86
C GLY A 2 24.68 -6.80 -4.48
N LEU A 3 24.43 -8.00 -3.94
CA LEU A 3 23.08 -8.43 -3.52
C LEU A 3 22.46 -7.52 -2.44
N LEU A 4 23.27 -7.06 -1.48
CA LEU A 4 22.81 -6.18 -0.40
C LEU A 4 22.42 -4.80 -0.94
N ILE A 5 23.20 -4.26 -1.87
CA ILE A 5 22.91 -2.96 -2.50
C ILE A 5 21.61 -3.05 -3.29
N LEU A 6 21.41 -4.13 -4.04
CA LEU A 6 20.17 -4.37 -4.77
C LEU A 6 18.97 -4.52 -3.83
N ALA A 7 19.11 -5.28 -2.74
CA ALA A 7 18.03 -5.45 -1.76
C ALA A 7 17.63 -4.12 -1.11
N VAL A 8 18.59 -3.29 -0.68
CA VAL A 8 18.33 -1.97 -0.10
C VAL A 8 17.69 -1.03 -1.14
N GLY A 9 18.17 -1.06 -2.38
CA GLY A 9 17.57 -0.30 -3.47
C GLY A 9 16.11 -0.66 -3.72
N VAL A 10 15.79 -1.96 -3.75
CA VAL A 10 14.42 -2.45 -3.90
C VAL A 10 13.53 -2.01 -2.74
N LEU A 11 14.03 -2.08 -1.50
CA LEU A 11 13.28 -1.64 -0.31
C LEU A 11 12.98 -0.13 -0.33
N MET A 12 13.94 0.69 -0.74
CA MET A 12 13.73 2.14 -0.90
C MET A 12 12.73 2.46 -2.00
N LEU A 13 12.87 1.82 -3.17
CA LEU A 13 11.93 1.99 -4.28
C LEU A 13 10.52 1.56 -3.87
N SER A 14 10.38 0.44 -3.15
CA SER A 14 9.07 0.02 -2.65
C SER A 14 8.50 1.01 -1.64
N ALA A 15 9.31 1.57 -0.73
CA ALA A 15 8.84 2.56 0.24
C ALA A 15 8.29 3.82 -0.45
N VAL A 16 8.98 4.33 -1.48
CA VAL A 16 8.53 5.49 -2.26
C VAL A 16 7.28 5.14 -3.06
N ALA A 17 7.23 3.99 -3.73
CA ALA A 17 6.07 3.54 -4.49
C ALA A 17 4.82 3.41 -3.60
N PHE A 18 4.97 2.80 -2.41
CA PHE A 18 3.87 2.69 -1.44
C PHE A 18 3.47 4.03 -0.83
N TYR A 19 4.39 4.98 -0.68
CA TYR A 19 4.07 6.35 -0.24
C TYR A 19 3.16 7.05 -1.26
N VAL A 20 3.56 7.08 -2.54
CA VAL A 20 2.81 7.73 -3.62
C VAL A 20 1.46 7.05 -3.81
N ALA A 21 1.44 5.72 -3.92
CA ALA A 21 0.20 4.98 -4.10
C ALA A 21 -0.76 5.14 -2.91
N ALA A 22 -0.24 5.26 -1.68
CA ALA A 22 -1.05 5.53 -0.51
C ALA A 22 -1.63 6.94 -0.52
N PHE A 23 -0.84 7.92 -0.96
CA PHE A 23 -1.27 9.30 -1.08
C PHE A 23 -2.43 9.44 -2.09
N GLU A 24 -2.29 8.82 -3.27
CA GLU A 24 -3.36 8.80 -4.29
C GLU A 24 -4.63 8.08 -3.80
N ALA A 25 -4.47 7.01 -3.03
CA ALA A 25 -5.60 6.24 -2.49
C ALA A 25 -6.28 6.87 -1.25
N GLY A 26 -5.83 8.04 -0.79
CA GLY A 26 -6.33 8.67 0.45
C GLY A 26 -5.97 7.89 1.73
N MET A 27 -4.94 7.05 1.66
CA MET A 27 -4.40 6.28 2.79
C MET A 27 -3.34 7.07 3.55
N ASN A 28 -3.03 6.64 4.78
CA ASN A 28 -1.95 7.24 5.55
C ASN A 28 -0.58 6.89 4.94
N ALA A 29 -0.07 7.78 4.08
CA ALA A 29 1.13 7.55 3.28
C ALA A 29 2.38 7.24 4.10
N LYS A 30 2.57 7.92 5.24
CA LYS A 30 3.72 7.68 6.13
C LYS A 30 3.73 6.25 6.67
N ARG A 31 2.57 5.73 7.09
CA ARG A 31 2.45 4.36 7.61
C ARG A 31 2.77 3.32 6.53
N TRP A 32 2.29 3.53 5.31
CA TRP A 32 2.51 2.60 4.20
C TRP A 32 3.94 2.66 3.65
N ALA A 33 4.60 3.82 3.70
CA ALA A 33 6.02 3.93 3.37
C ALA A 33 6.92 3.18 4.36
N VAL A 34 6.66 3.34 5.68
CA VAL A 34 7.40 2.61 6.72
C VAL A 34 7.17 1.11 6.58
N ALA A 35 5.93 0.67 6.35
CA ALA A 35 5.64 -0.73 6.09
C ALA A 35 6.37 -1.24 4.83
N GLY A 36 6.45 -0.42 3.78
CA GLY A 36 7.17 -0.75 2.53
C GLY A 36 8.68 -0.86 2.72
N LEU A 37 9.25 -0.14 3.68
CA LEU A 37 10.66 -0.26 4.05
C LEU A 37 10.97 -1.56 4.81
N ILE A 38 10.03 -2.02 5.64
CA ILE A 38 10.19 -3.22 6.48
C ILE A 38 9.89 -4.50 5.70
N LEU A 39 8.74 -4.53 5.03
CA LEU A 39 8.23 -5.71 4.35
C LEU A 39 8.62 -5.75 2.86
N GLY A 40 9.02 -4.61 2.30
CA GLY A 40 9.43 -4.53 0.90
C GLY A 40 8.28 -4.85 -0.06
N PRO A 41 8.58 -5.48 -1.21
CA PRO A 41 7.57 -5.81 -2.21
C PRO A 41 6.51 -6.82 -1.72
N ALA A 42 6.79 -7.60 -0.68
CA ALA A 42 5.82 -8.53 -0.08
C ALA A 42 4.61 -7.81 0.55
N LEU A 43 4.69 -6.49 0.77
CA LEU A 43 3.57 -5.67 1.24
C LEU A 43 2.47 -5.47 0.19
N PHE A 44 2.76 -5.72 -1.09
CA PHE A 44 1.86 -5.44 -2.20
C PHE A 44 0.44 -6.04 -2.07
N PRO A 45 0.25 -7.33 -1.75
CA PRO A 45 -1.10 -7.89 -1.58
C PRO A 45 -1.87 -7.22 -0.43
N LEU A 46 -1.21 -6.92 0.69
CA LEU A 46 -1.83 -6.27 1.84
C LEU A 46 -2.25 -4.83 1.51
N PHE A 47 -1.38 -4.10 0.81
CA PHE A 47 -1.64 -2.75 0.34
C PHE A 47 -2.87 -2.69 -0.58
N ASN A 48 -2.93 -3.59 -1.57
CA ASN A 48 -4.06 -3.69 -2.49
C ASN A 48 -5.35 -4.03 -1.77
N MET A 49 -5.31 -4.94 -0.80
CA MET A 49 -6.48 -5.29 -0.01
C MET A 49 -7.00 -4.08 0.78
N LYS A 50 -6.13 -3.30 1.44
CA LYS A 50 -6.59 -2.09 2.15
C LYS A 50 -7.14 -1.03 1.20
N ARG A 51 -6.46 -0.79 0.08
CA ARG A 51 -6.94 0.13 -0.96
C ARG A 51 -8.32 -0.27 -1.47
N TYR A 52 -8.52 -1.56 -1.71
CA TYR A 52 -9.80 -2.11 -2.14
C TYR A 52 -10.91 -1.95 -1.10
N LEU A 53 -10.61 -2.22 0.17
CA LEU A 53 -11.57 -2.04 1.25
C LEU A 53 -11.96 -0.57 1.41
N LEU A 54 -11.00 0.36 1.30
CA LEU A 54 -11.30 1.79 1.35
C LEU A 54 -12.18 2.22 0.18
N TRP A 55 -11.87 1.76 -1.03
CA TRP A 55 -12.72 2.00 -2.19
C TRP A 55 -14.14 1.50 -1.95
N ARG A 56 -14.31 0.25 -1.47
CA ARG A 56 -15.60 -0.32 -1.08
C ARG A 56 -16.33 0.53 -0.02
N GLN A 57 -15.61 1.07 0.95
CA GLN A 57 -16.19 1.95 1.97
C GLN A 57 -16.69 3.27 1.36
N ILE A 58 -15.92 3.86 0.44
CA ILE A 58 -16.26 5.14 -0.22
C ILE A 58 -17.47 4.97 -1.16
N VAL A 59 -17.55 3.87 -1.92
CA VAL A 59 -18.71 3.60 -2.80
C VAL A 59 -19.99 3.22 -2.04
N GLY A 60 -19.95 3.16 -0.71
CA GLY A 60 -21.12 2.91 0.11
C GLY A 60 -21.55 1.44 0.18
N PHE A 61 -20.63 0.50 -0.05
CA PHE A 61 -20.91 -0.95 0.00
C PHE A 61 -21.33 -1.46 1.40
N ARG A 62 -21.21 -0.60 2.42
CA ARG A 62 -21.70 -0.83 3.80
C ARG A 62 -23.05 -0.13 4.05
N ASN A 63 -23.72 0.30 3.00
CA ASN A 63 -25.09 0.80 3.06
C ASN A 63 -26.04 -0.36 2.74
N PRO A 64 -27.02 -0.70 3.60
CA PRO A 64 -27.94 -1.82 3.36
C PRO A 64 -28.83 -1.67 2.11
N ILE A 65 -28.75 -0.53 1.41
CA ILE A 65 -29.56 -0.17 0.25
C ILE A 65 -28.91 -0.62 -1.08
N LEU A 66 -27.59 -0.82 -1.12
CA LEU A 66 -26.86 -1.24 -2.32
C LEU A 66 -26.30 -2.66 -2.07
N PRO A 67 -27.03 -3.73 -2.43
CA PRO A 67 -26.49 -5.08 -2.33
C PRO A 67 -25.26 -5.23 -3.24
N ALA A 68 -24.32 -6.00 -2.72
CA ALA A 68 -23.01 -6.28 -3.29
C ALA A 68 -23.03 -6.84 -4.71
#